data_AF-A0A066S0B1-F1
#
_entry.id   AF-A0A066S0B1-F1
#
_cell.length_a   1.000
_cell.length_b   1.000
_cell.length_c   1.000
_cell.angle_alpha   90.00
_cell.angle_beta   90.00
_cell.angle_gamma   90.00
#
_symmetry.space_group_name_H-M   'P 1'
#
loop_
_entity.id
_entity.type
_entity.pdbx_description
1 polymer ?
#
loop_
_entity_poly.entity_id
_entity_poly.type
_entity_poly.pdbx_seq_one_letter_code
_entity_poly.pdbx_strand_id
1 'polypeptide(L)'
;MIKIIKDVNGREYEFQIRWNNENLINGEAEFILKAIKSPEGGTVEAIVKIILMEESVCIVIDLLTEHGWATKFIPITELFQGESQAEQFIENMPPLIFGDPILGCLMRSGLSALIGEILSCKDNTSEVDMLHERLLAICRCLRAKSNTITIKITLRAMKCMCFDMG
;
A
#
# COMPACT_ATOMS: atom_id res chain seq x y z
N MET A 1 9.00 -5.39 8.02
CA MET A 1 10.18 -5.52 7.14
C MET A 1 10.77 -4.15 6.88
N ILE A 2 12.10 -4.04 6.82
CA ILE A 2 12.86 -2.83 6.52
C ILE A 2 13.78 -3.14 5.33
N LYS A 3 13.88 -2.24 4.35
CA LYS A 3 14.80 -2.31 3.21
C LYS A 3 15.51 -0.98 3.02
N ILE A 4 16.83 -1.04 2.86
CA ILE A 4 17.64 0.11 2.47
C ILE A 4 17.82 0.04 0.95
N ILE A 5 17.51 1.15 0.28
CA ILE A 5 17.58 1.30 -1.16
C ILE A 5 18.45 2.53 -1.45
N LYS A 6 19.37 2.43 -2.40
CA LYS A 6 20.25 3.54 -2.79
C LYS A 6 19.85 4.07 -4.16
N ASP A 7 19.88 5.38 -4.32
CA ASP A 7 19.69 6.00 -5.63
C ASP A 7 20.99 6.06 -6.44
N VAL A 8 20.89 6.56 -7.68
CA VAL A 8 22.03 6.72 -8.60
C VAL A 8 23.12 7.67 -8.09
N ASN A 9 22.77 8.55 -7.15
CA ASN A 9 23.69 9.50 -6.53
C ASN A 9 24.26 8.99 -5.19
N GLY A 10 23.94 7.74 -4.80
CA GLY A 10 24.38 7.14 -3.55
C GLY A 10 23.60 7.58 -2.31
N ARG A 11 22.49 8.32 -2.45
CA ARG A 11 21.59 8.67 -1.34
C ARG A 11 20.83 7.44 -0.87
N GLU A 12 20.68 7.30 0.45
CA GLU A 12 20.04 6.14 1.05
C GLU A 12 18.59 6.44 1.44
N TYR A 13 17.72 5.52 1.08
CA TYR A 13 16.30 5.52 1.38
C TYR A 13 15.94 4.26 2.14
N GLU A 14 15.30 4.41 3.28
CA GLU A 14 14.76 3.30 4.05
C GLU A 14 13.28 3.15 3.75
N PHE A 15 12.90 1.99 3.20
CA PHE A 15 11.52 1.63 2.95
C PHE A 15 11.08 0.53 3.92
N GLN A 16 10.04 0.81 4.69
CA GLN A 16 9.49 -0.09 5.69
C GLN A 16 8.05 -0.47 5.34
N ILE A 17 7.72 -1.74 5.58
CA ILE A 17 6.34 -2.21 5.62
C ILE A 17 6.11 -2.97 6.92
N ARG A 18 5.06 -2.61 7.65
CA ARG A 18 4.67 -3.24 8.92
C ARG A 18 3.19 -3.62 8.87
N TRP A 19 2.83 -4.69 9.56
CA TRP A 19 1.45 -5.11 9.77
C TRP A 19 1.38 -5.94 11.04
N ASN A 20 0.19 -6.06 11.63
CA ASN A 20 -0.05 -6.94 12.76
C ASN A 20 -0.66 -8.27 12.28
N ASN A 21 0.10 -9.35 12.44
CA ASN A 21 -0.33 -10.70 12.07
C ASN A 21 -1.55 -11.20 12.85
N GLU A 22 -1.71 -10.76 14.11
CA GLU A 22 -2.86 -11.14 14.96
C GLU A 22 -4.12 -10.44 14.49
N ASN A 23 -4.03 -9.15 14.16
CA ASN A 23 -5.15 -8.38 13.61
C ASN A 23 -5.66 -9.00 12.30
N LEU A 24 -4.76 -9.45 11.42
CA LEU A 24 -5.13 -10.17 10.19
C LEU A 24 -5.91 -11.47 10.45
N ILE A 25 -5.71 -12.15 11.58
CA ILE A 25 -6.51 -13.34 11.93
C ILE A 25 -7.93 -12.92 12.33
N ASN A 26 -8.05 -11.78 13.00
CA ASN A 26 -9.30 -11.27 13.57
C ASN A 26 -10.11 -10.41 12.60
N GLY A 27 -9.70 -10.34 11.32
CA GLY A 27 -10.42 -9.57 10.29
C GLY A 27 -10.01 -8.09 10.22
N GLU A 28 -8.97 -7.69 10.94
CA GLU A 28 -8.44 -6.34 10.94
C GLU A 28 -7.13 -6.31 10.12
N ALA A 29 -7.22 -5.90 8.86
CA ALA A 29 -6.02 -5.69 8.07
C ALA A 29 -5.56 -4.24 8.20
N GLU A 30 -4.38 -4.03 8.79
CA GLU A 30 -3.69 -2.73 8.82
C GLU A 30 -2.24 -2.91 8.37
N PHE A 31 -1.85 -2.17 7.35
CA PHE A 31 -0.51 -2.12 6.81
C PHE A 31 0.03 -0.70 6.91
N ILE A 32 1.23 -0.54 7.44
CA ILE A 32 1.93 0.73 7.53
C ILE A 32 3.10 0.68 6.55
N LEU A 33 3.08 1.56 5.56
CA LEU A 33 4.17 1.78 4.60
C LEU A 33 4.87 3.07 4.99
N LYS A 34 6.20 3.04 5.07
CA LYS A 34 7.00 4.20 5.46
C LYS A 34 8.23 4.31 4.56
N ALA A 35 8.48 5.48 4.01
CA ALA A 35 9.68 5.79 3.26
C ALA A 35 10.44 6.92 3.96
N ILE A 36 11.73 6.73 4.21
CA ILE A 36 12.59 7.68 4.93
C ILE A 36 13.82 7.97 4.08
N LYS A 37 14.18 9.23 3.93
CA LYS A 37 15.41 9.69 3.28
C LYS A 37 16.48 9.97 4.33
N SER A 38 17.62 9.30 4.21
CA SER A 38 18.77 9.46 5.11
C SER A 38 19.93 10.17 4.39
N PRO A 39 20.69 11.07 5.06
CA PRO A 39 20.47 11.59 6.43
C PRO A 39 19.55 12.83 6.47
N GLU A 40 19.11 13.33 5.32
CA GLU A 40 18.52 14.67 5.14
C GLU A 40 17.10 14.84 5.74
N GLY A 41 16.45 13.78 6.24
CA GLY A 41 15.30 13.90 7.14
C GLY A 41 13.91 13.94 6.50
N GLY A 42 13.75 13.55 5.24
CA GLY A 42 12.43 13.41 4.60
C GLY A 42 11.73 12.11 5.01
N THR A 43 10.47 12.17 5.42
CA THR A 43 9.68 10.97 5.77
C THR A 43 8.28 11.07 5.17
N VAL A 44 7.82 9.95 4.61
CA VAL A 44 6.46 9.76 4.14
C VAL A 44 5.91 8.50 4.76
N GLU A 45 4.64 8.54 5.17
CA GLU A 45 3.96 7.40 5.78
C GLU A 45 2.56 7.23 5.20
N ALA A 46 2.17 6.00 4.90
CA ALA A 46 0.81 5.64 4.55
C ALA A 46 0.34 4.46 5.39
N ILE A 47 -0.91 4.52 5.85
CA ILE A 47 -1.60 3.46 6.55
C ILE A 47 -2.74 2.97 5.66
N VAL A 48 -2.70 1.69 5.31
CA VAL A 48 -3.73 1.03 4.50
C VAL A 48 -4.49 0.07 5.40
N LYS A 49 -5.79 0.32 5.57
CA LYS A 49 -6.69 -0.50 6.38
C LYS A 49 -7.74 -1.17 5.51
N ILE A 50 -8.20 -2.35 5.90
CA ILE A 50 -9.42 -2.96 5.36
C ILE A 50 -10.42 -3.03 6.51
N ILE A 51 -11.53 -2.33 6.35
CA ILE A 51 -12.57 -2.24 7.38
C ILE A 51 -13.91 -2.75 6.84
N LEU A 52 -14.73 -3.28 7.74
CA LEU A 52 -16.14 -3.55 7.47
C LEU A 52 -16.94 -2.28 7.77
N MET A 53 -17.65 -1.76 6.78
CA MET A 53 -18.70 -0.76 6.93
C MET A 53 -20.06 -1.45 6.80
N GLU A 54 -21.15 -0.77 7.21
CA GLU A 54 -22.49 -1.38 7.38
C GLU A 54 -22.93 -2.29 6.23
N GLU A 55 -22.64 -1.92 4.97
CA GLU A 55 -23.05 -2.70 3.79
C GLU A 55 -21.89 -3.08 2.87
N SER A 56 -20.63 -2.78 3.23
CA SER A 56 -19.50 -3.06 2.35
C SER A 56 -18.17 -3.23 3.08
N VAL A 57 -17.23 -3.94 2.45
CA VAL A 57 -15.83 -3.93 2.84
C VAL A 57 -15.15 -2.77 2.13
N CYS A 58 -14.40 -1.94 2.87
CA CYS A 58 -13.72 -0.76 2.35
C CYS A 58 -12.22 -0.85 2.60
N ILE A 59 -11.44 -0.38 1.63
CA ILE A 59 -10.04 -0.02 1.83
C ILE A 59 -9.99 1.44 2.28
N VAL A 60 -9.29 1.71 3.36
CA VAL A 60 -8.96 3.07 3.81
C VAL A 60 -7.48 3.30 3.59
N ILE A 61 -7.13 4.41 2.95
CA ILE A 61 -5.74 4.83 2.76
C ILE A 61 -5.58 6.17 3.46
N ASP A 62 -4.89 6.16 4.60
CA ASP A 62 -4.45 7.35 5.32
C ASP A 62 -3.03 7.68 4.88
N LEU A 63 -2.78 8.87 4.33
CA LEU A 63 -1.47 9.30 3.86
C LEU A 63 -1.02 10.52 4.65
N LEU A 64 0.13 10.43 5.32
CA LEU A 64 0.77 11.57 5.96
C LEU A 64 1.67 12.29 4.97
N THR A 65 1.38 13.57 4.78
CA THR A 65 2.07 14.48 3.85
C THR A 65 2.60 15.71 4.60
N GLU A 66 3.36 16.56 3.92
CA GLU A 66 3.77 17.86 4.47
C GLU A 66 2.59 18.79 4.83
N HIS A 67 1.41 18.57 4.22
CA HIS A 67 0.19 19.32 4.49
C HIS A 67 -0.75 18.64 5.51
N GLY A 68 -0.31 17.53 6.12
CA GLY A 68 -1.09 16.75 7.07
C GLY A 68 -1.63 15.44 6.49
N TRP A 69 -2.64 14.88 7.15
CA TRP A 69 -3.25 13.61 6.77
C TRP A 69 -4.28 13.78 5.65
N ALA A 70 -4.17 12.95 4.62
CA ALA A 70 -5.20 12.76 3.60
C ALA A 70 -5.77 11.35 3.71
N THR A 71 -7.09 11.22 3.84
CA THR A 71 -7.77 9.92 3.94
C THR A 71 -8.64 9.68 2.71
N LYS A 72 -8.53 8.48 2.13
CA LYS A 72 -9.40 8.02 1.06
C LYS A 72 -10.08 6.72 1.46
N PHE A 73 -11.40 6.67 1.26
CA PHE A 73 -12.21 5.48 1.41
C PHE A 73 -12.54 4.93 0.02
N ILE A 74 -12.31 3.64 -0.19
CA ILE A 74 -12.53 2.96 -1.46
C ILE A 74 -13.30 1.67 -1.19
N PRO A 75 -14.60 1.60 -1.54
CA PRO A 75 -15.35 0.35 -1.45
C PRO A 75 -14.68 -0.74 -2.29
N ILE A 76 -14.59 -1.95 -1.75
CA ILE A 76 -13.89 -3.06 -2.40
C ILE A 76 -14.54 -3.48 -3.73
N THR A 77 -15.80 -3.11 -3.91
CA THR A 77 -16.60 -3.28 -5.13
C THR A 77 -16.22 -2.29 -6.21
N GLU A 78 -15.77 -1.08 -5.85
CA GLU A 78 -15.35 -0.04 -6.80
C GLU A 78 -13.93 -0.27 -7.34
N LEU A 79 -13.22 -1.23 -6.79
CA LEU A 79 -11.91 -1.64 -7.28
C LEU A 79 -11.95 -2.41 -8.61
N PHE A 80 -13.14 -2.66 -9.18
CA PHE A 80 -13.37 -3.59 -10.30
C PHE A 80 -13.61 -2.94 -11.67
N GLN A 81 -13.57 -1.62 -11.78
CA GLN A 81 -13.96 -0.92 -13.01
C GLN A 81 -12.77 -0.17 -13.64
N GLY A 82 -12.08 -0.82 -14.59
CA GLY A 82 -11.00 -0.18 -15.37
C GLY A 82 -9.74 0.13 -14.55
N GLU A 83 -8.95 1.13 -14.98
CA GLU A 83 -7.90 1.77 -14.15
C GLU A 83 -8.52 2.03 -12.78
N SER A 84 -8.19 1.19 -11.81
CA SER A 84 -8.99 1.12 -10.58
C SER A 84 -8.98 2.49 -9.91
N GLN A 85 -10.08 2.94 -9.30
CA GLN A 85 -10.06 4.20 -8.56
C GLN A 85 -8.91 4.26 -7.52
N ALA A 86 -8.44 3.11 -7.05
CA ALA A 86 -7.24 3.00 -6.23
C ALA A 86 -5.94 3.27 -7.01
N GLU A 87 -5.78 2.74 -8.23
CA GLU A 87 -4.67 3.09 -9.12
C GLU A 87 -4.74 4.56 -9.52
N GLN A 88 -5.88 5.08 -9.95
CA GLN A 88 -6.05 6.51 -10.21
C GLN A 88 -5.76 7.35 -8.97
N PHE A 89 -6.16 6.91 -7.78
CA PHE A 89 -5.80 7.60 -6.53
C PHE A 89 -4.29 7.60 -6.28
N ILE A 90 -3.61 6.47 -6.52
CA ILE A 90 -2.15 6.34 -6.37
C ILE A 90 -1.38 7.12 -7.46
N GLU A 91 -1.88 7.15 -8.69
CA GLU A 91 -1.30 7.86 -9.83
C GLU A 91 -1.49 9.37 -9.72
N ASN A 92 -2.67 9.80 -9.28
CA ASN A 92 -2.98 11.21 -9.04
C ASN A 92 -2.40 11.73 -7.72
N MET A 93 -1.70 10.91 -6.91
CA MET A 93 -0.86 11.42 -5.83
C MET A 93 0.29 12.23 -6.47
N PRO A 94 0.30 13.58 -6.33
CA PRO A 94 1.36 14.41 -6.88
C PRO A 94 2.72 13.94 -6.32
N PRO A 95 3.73 13.72 -7.17
CA PRO A 95 5.10 13.44 -6.72
C PRO A 95 5.64 14.50 -5.75
N LEU A 96 5.13 15.74 -5.89
CA LEU A 96 5.44 16.90 -5.05
C LEU A 96 4.94 16.80 -3.61
N ILE A 97 3.91 15.99 -3.30
CA ILE A 97 3.41 15.79 -1.93
C ILE A 97 4.51 15.29 -0.96
N PHE A 98 5.57 14.72 -1.53
CA PHE A 98 6.63 14.07 -0.79
C PHE A 98 7.92 14.90 -0.72
N GLY A 99 7.98 16.07 -1.39
CA GLY A 99 9.16 16.92 -1.52
C GLY A 99 10.37 16.29 -2.23
N ASP A 100 10.44 14.96 -2.27
CA ASP A 100 11.49 14.14 -2.87
C ASP A 100 10.85 13.12 -3.84
N PRO A 101 11.20 13.16 -5.14
CA PRO A 101 10.63 12.27 -6.16
C PRO A 101 10.83 10.78 -5.86
N ILE A 102 11.92 10.41 -5.17
CA ILE A 102 12.24 9.02 -4.83
C ILE A 102 11.31 8.56 -3.70
N LEU A 103 11.07 9.38 -2.68
CA LEU A 103 10.09 9.06 -1.64
C LEU A 103 8.69 8.82 -2.23
N GLY A 104 8.27 9.68 -3.15
CA GLY A 104 6.98 9.50 -3.84
C GLY A 104 6.92 8.28 -4.73
N CYS A 105 8.01 7.98 -5.43
CA CYS A 105 8.17 6.75 -6.23
C CYS A 105 8.07 5.48 -5.36
N LEU A 106 8.77 5.44 -4.22
CA LEU A 106 8.73 4.33 -3.28
C LEU A 106 7.32 4.12 -2.71
N MET A 107 6.66 5.19 -2.31
CA MET A 107 5.31 5.12 -1.74
C MET A 107 4.26 4.68 -2.76
N ARG A 108 4.28 5.24 -3.97
CA ARG A 108 3.38 4.81 -5.06
C ARG A 108 3.60 3.33 -5.41
N SER A 109 4.86 2.91 -5.51
CA SER A 109 5.21 1.51 -5.79
C SER A 109 4.72 0.57 -4.68
N GLY A 110 4.90 0.96 -3.42
CA GLY A 110 4.45 0.20 -2.25
C GLY A 110 2.93 0.08 -2.18
N LEU A 111 2.22 1.19 -2.31
CA LEU A 111 0.76 1.21 -2.31
C LEU A 111 0.20 0.39 -3.47
N SER A 112 0.72 0.57 -4.69
CA SER A 112 0.26 -0.15 -5.87
C SER A 112 0.45 -1.67 -5.73
N ALA A 113 1.61 -2.11 -5.22
CA ALA A 113 1.84 -3.53 -4.97
C ALA A 113 0.93 -4.10 -3.86
N LEU A 114 0.69 -3.35 -2.78
CA LEU A 114 -0.19 -3.78 -1.71
C LEU A 114 -1.65 -3.87 -2.18
N ILE A 115 -2.17 -2.82 -2.83
CA ILE A 115 -3.52 -2.80 -3.38
C ILE A 115 -3.70 -3.96 -4.37
N GLY A 116 -2.75 -4.19 -5.29
CA GLY A 116 -2.83 -5.32 -6.21
C GLY A 116 -2.93 -6.68 -5.53
N GLU A 117 -2.33 -6.87 -4.36
CA GLU A 117 -2.48 -8.10 -3.58
C GLU A 117 -3.83 -8.18 -2.84
N ILE A 118 -4.35 -7.05 -2.37
CA ILE A 118 -5.71 -6.96 -1.81
C ILE A 118 -6.74 -7.34 -2.89
N LEU A 119 -6.59 -6.83 -4.12
CA LEU A 119 -7.45 -7.19 -5.25
C LEU A 119 -7.40 -8.69 -5.52
N SER A 120 -6.19 -9.22 -5.69
CA SER A 120 -6.03 -10.65 -5.94
C SER A 120 -6.64 -11.52 -4.82
N CYS A 121 -6.54 -11.08 -3.56
CA CYS A 121 -7.17 -11.80 -2.45
C CYS A 121 -8.69 -11.68 -2.43
N LYS A 122 -9.26 -10.53 -2.79
CA LYS A 122 -10.71 -10.36 -2.90
C LYS A 122 -11.30 -11.14 -4.08
N ASP A 123 -10.55 -11.30 -5.16
CA ASP A 123 -10.97 -12.10 -6.33
C ASP A 123 -11.00 -13.59 -5.99
N ASN A 124 -9.96 -14.07 -5.30
CA ASN A 124 -9.85 -15.44 -4.81
C ASN A 124 -10.85 -15.78 -3.69
N THR A 125 -11.59 -14.80 -3.18
CA THR A 125 -12.58 -14.96 -2.09
C THR A 125 -13.96 -14.44 -2.50
N SER A 126 -14.20 -14.33 -3.81
CA SER A 126 -15.45 -13.80 -4.38
C SER A 126 -16.67 -14.69 -4.13
N GLU A 127 -16.47 -15.98 -3.87
CA GLU A 127 -17.53 -16.96 -3.58
C GLU A 127 -18.07 -16.88 -2.14
N VAL A 128 -17.51 -16.02 -1.28
CA VAL A 128 -17.95 -15.87 0.12
C VAL A 128 -19.01 -14.77 0.21
N ASP A 129 -20.27 -15.17 0.44
CA ASP A 129 -21.43 -14.27 0.41
C ASP A 129 -21.53 -13.36 1.64
N MET A 130 -21.16 -13.84 2.83
CA MET A 130 -21.26 -13.06 4.07
C MET A 130 -20.11 -12.05 4.19
N LEU A 131 -20.43 -10.77 4.36
CA LEU A 131 -19.43 -9.67 4.40
C LEU A 131 -18.31 -9.90 5.43
N HIS A 132 -18.66 -10.34 6.64
CA HIS A 132 -17.69 -10.61 7.70
C HIS A 132 -16.77 -11.79 7.36
N GLU A 133 -17.33 -12.88 6.82
CA GLU A 133 -16.55 -14.04 6.41
C GLU A 133 -15.66 -13.70 5.21
N ARG A 134 -16.14 -12.87 4.30
CA ARG A 134 -15.38 -12.36 3.17
C ARG A 134 -14.20 -11.51 3.61
N LEU A 135 -14.39 -10.61 4.57
CA LEU A 135 -13.30 -9.84 5.18
C LEU A 135 -12.26 -10.78 5.81
N LEU A 136 -12.69 -11.76 6.62
CA LEU A 136 -11.78 -12.75 7.19
C LEU A 136 -11.02 -13.54 6.12
N ALA A 137 -11.68 -13.94 5.04
CA ALA A 137 -11.07 -14.67 3.94
C ALA A 137 -10.01 -13.83 3.23
N ILE A 138 -10.28 -12.54 2.99
CA ILE A 138 -9.31 -11.59 2.44
C ILE A 138 -8.10 -11.45 3.36
N CYS A 139 -8.32 -11.24 4.66
CA CYS A 139 -7.22 -11.07 5.63
C CYS A 139 -6.36 -12.34 5.75
N ARG A 140 -6.97 -13.53 5.73
CA ARG A 140 -6.24 -14.82 5.69
C ARG A 140 -5.42 -14.97 4.41
N CYS A 141 -5.97 -14.61 3.26
CA CYS A 141 -5.25 -14.62 2.00
C CYS A 141 -4.05 -13.67 2.03
N LEU A 142 -4.22 -12.44 2.53
CA LEU A 142 -3.15 -11.45 2.64
C LEU A 142 -2.03 -11.93 3.56
N ARG A 143 -2.37 -12.58 4.68
CA ARG A 143 -1.39 -13.21 5.57
C ARG A 143 -0.57 -14.27 4.84
N ALA A 144 -1.22 -15.17 4.12
CA ALA A 144 -0.55 -16.22 3.35
C ALA A 144 0.39 -15.64 2.27
N LYS A 145 0.07 -14.46 1.75
CA LYS A 145 0.86 -13.74 0.74
C LYS A 145 1.84 -12.70 1.29
N SER A 146 2.01 -12.58 2.60
CA SER A 146 2.89 -11.57 3.22
C SER A 146 4.31 -11.54 2.63
N ASN A 147 4.88 -12.71 2.33
CA ASN A 147 6.18 -12.83 1.65
C ASN A 147 6.14 -12.31 0.20
N THR A 148 5.09 -12.66 -0.56
CA THR A 148 4.89 -12.21 -1.94
C THR A 148 4.68 -10.70 -2.02
N ILE A 149 3.89 -10.13 -1.10
CA ILE A 149 3.68 -8.68 -0.95
C ILE A 149 5.04 -7.99 -0.77
N THR A 150 5.84 -8.49 0.17
CA THR A 150 7.18 -7.98 0.48
C THR A 150 8.09 -7.97 -0.76
N ILE A 151 8.12 -9.07 -1.51
CA ILE A 151 8.94 -9.21 -2.71
C ILE A 151 8.46 -8.25 -3.81
N LYS A 152 7.15 -8.21 -4.09
CA LYS A 152 6.58 -7.34 -5.13
C LYS A 152 6.81 -5.86 -4.85
N ILE A 153 6.61 -5.43 -3.61
CA ILE A 153 6.89 -4.05 -3.21
C ILE A 153 8.36 -3.71 -3.45
N THR A 154 9.28 -4.58 -3.02
CA THR A 154 10.72 -4.37 -3.20
C THR A 154 11.10 -4.28 -4.69
N LEU A 155 10.58 -5.18 -5.53
CA LEU A 155 10.85 -5.17 -6.97
C LEU A 155 10.29 -3.92 -7.66
N ARG A 156 9.06 -3.50 -7.33
CA ARG A 156 8.46 -2.28 -7.90
C ARG A 156 9.20 -1.03 -7.45
N ALA A 157 9.58 -0.95 -6.18
CA ALA A 157 10.39 0.14 -5.62
C ALA A 157 11.74 0.27 -6.35
N MET A 158 12.46 -0.84 -6.55
CA MET A 158 13.71 -0.84 -7.30
C MET A 158 13.51 -0.44 -8.77
N LYS A 159 12.47 -0.97 -9.44
CA LYS A 159 12.18 -0.62 -10.83
C LYS A 159 11.90 0.87 -11.00
N CYS A 160 11.11 1.45 -10.10
CA CYS A 160 10.76 2.86 -10.15
C CYS A 160 12.00 3.77 -10.00
N MET A 161 12.97 3.39 -9.16
CA MET A 161 14.23 4.13 -9.04
C MET A 161 15.16 4.00 -10.25
N CYS A 162 15.14 2.86 -10.94
CA CYS A 162 16.02 2.61 -12.09
C CYS A 162 15.47 3.12 -13.43
N PHE A 163 14.13 3.24 -13.59
CA PHE A 163 13.51 3.52 -14.89
C PHE A 163 12.78 4.87 -14.97
N ASP A 164 12.22 5.40 -13.87
CA ASP A 164 11.47 6.69 -13.90
C ASP A 164 12.35 7.92 -13.66
N MET A 165 13.69 7.75 -13.65
CA MET A 165 14.67 8.83 -13.53
C MET A 165 15.54 9.02 -14.79
N GLY A 166 15.17 8.38 -15.91
CA GLY A 166 15.83 8.48 -17.22
C GLY A 166 15.08 9.36 -18.21
#